data_AF-A0A2W4SDP8-F1
#
_entry.id   AF-A0A2W4SDP8-F1
#
_cell.length_a   1.000
_cell.length_b   1.000
_cell.length_c   1.000
_cell.angle_alpha   90.00
_cell.angle_beta   90.00
_cell.angle_gamma   90.00
#
_symmetry.space_group_name_H-M   'P 1'
#
loop_
_entity.id
_entity.type
_entity.pdbx_description
1 polymer ?
#
loop_
_entity_poly.entity_id
_entity_poly.type
_entity_poly.pdbx_seq_one_letter_code
_entity_poly.pdbx_strand_id
1 'polypeptide(L)'
;MPLRYVIFSGEPVQAGPLHRWFMRHGEDAPWLVNMFAITETAGELTFKRLLKSDADPANATNIGIPLSDVRLHLLDEQLDPVDEGTLCGGPMRRARLSWKP
;
A
#
# COMPACT_ATOMS: atom_id res chain seq x y z
N MET A 1 10.95 1.85 -26.14
CA MET A 1 10.66 0.95 -25.01
C MET A 1 9.28 1.27 -24.45
N PRO A 2 8.41 0.29 -24.16
CA PRO A 2 7.10 0.55 -23.57
C PRO A 2 7.20 0.86 -22.07
N LEU A 3 6.23 1.62 -21.55
CA LEU A 3 6.09 1.87 -20.11
C LEU A 3 5.79 0.55 -19.39
N ARG A 4 6.48 0.29 -18.27
CA ARG A 4 6.35 -0.97 -17.52
C ARG A 4 5.62 -0.83 -16.19
N TYR A 5 5.83 0.30 -15.49
CA TYR A 5 5.29 0.54 -14.15
C TYR A 5 4.80 1.98 -14.03
N VAL A 6 3.71 2.16 -13.29
CA VAL A 6 3.23 3.46 -12.79
C VAL A 6 3.09 3.30 -11.29
N ILE A 7 3.78 4.15 -10.53
CA ILE A 7 3.83 4.09 -9.07
C ILE A 7 3.03 5.25 -8.49
N PHE A 8 2.08 4.93 -7.61
CA PHE A 8 1.33 5.87 -6.79
C PHE A 8 1.92 5.87 -5.38
N SER A 9 2.03 7.05 -4.79
CA SER A 9 2.50 7.25 -3.42
C SER A 9 1.99 8.59 -2.89
N GLY A 10 1.94 8.72 -1.56
CA GLY A 10 1.60 9.96 -0.87
C GLY A 10 0.11 10.16 -0.57
N GLU A 11 -0.80 9.59 -1.37
CA GLU A 11 -2.25 9.69 -1.16
C GLU A 11 -2.96 8.35 -1.41
N PRO A 12 -4.11 8.09 -0.74
CA PRO A 12 -4.92 6.91 -1.03
C PRO A 12 -5.34 6.86 -2.50
N VAL A 13 -5.05 5.74 -3.16
CA VAL A 13 -5.46 5.51 -4.54
C VAL A 13 -6.98 5.40 -4.63
N GLN A 14 -7.59 6.16 -5.55
CA GLN A 14 -9.03 6.21 -5.74
C GLN A 14 -9.52 5.15 -6.74
N ALA A 15 -10.58 4.43 -6.39
CA ALA A 15 -11.17 3.38 -7.22
C ALA A 15 -11.69 3.89 -8.58
N GLY A 16 -12.32 5.08 -8.63
CA GLY A 16 -12.91 5.62 -9.87
C GLY A 16 -11.90 5.83 -11.01
N PRO A 17 -10.80 6.57 -10.81
CA PRO A 17 -9.71 6.67 -11.79
C PRO A 17 -9.11 5.32 -12.17
N LEU A 18 -8.93 4.43 -11.19
CA LEU A 18 -8.36 3.10 -11.40
C LEU A 18 -9.25 2.23 -12.31
N HIS A 19 -10.57 2.27 -12.09
CA HIS A 19 -11.55 1.59 -12.93
C HIS A 19 -11.46 2.06 -14.38
N ARG A 20 -11.45 3.39 -14.60
CA ARG A 20 -11.33 3.98 -15.94
C ARG A 20 -10.04 3.57 -16.64
N TRP A 21 -8.94 3.49 -15.91
CA TRP A 21 -7.67 3.02 -16.45
C TRP A 21 -7.75 1.57 -16.93
N PHE A 22 -8.20 0.66 -16.07
CA PHE A 22 -8.26 -0.76 -16.40
C PHE A 22 -9.23 -1.09 -17.53
N MET A 23 -10.32 -0.33 -17.66
CA MET A 23 -11.24 -0.43 -18.80
C MET A 23 -10.57 -0.08 -20.14
N ARG A 24 -9.59 0.83 -20.11
CA ARG A 24 -8.92 1.31 -21.33
C ARG A 24 -7.66 0.52 -21.69
N HIS A 25 -6.92 0.06 -20.68
CA HIS A 25 -5.57 -0.47 -20.85
C HIS A 25 -5.39 -1.92 -20.37
N GLY A 26 -6.35 -2.50 -19.64
CA GLY A 26 -6.18 -3.80 -19.01
C GLY A 26 -5.17 -3.76 -17.84
N GLU A 27 -4.86 -4.93 -17.27
CA GLU A 27 -4.01 -5.07 -16.06
C GLU A 27 -2.66 -5.75 -16.31
N ASP A 28 -2.38 -6.10 -17.58
CA ASP A 28 -1.16 -6.81 -17.98
C ASP A 28 0.06 -5.90 -18.03
N ALA A 29 -0.07 -4.72 -18.65
CA ALA A 29 0.98 -3.71 -18.72
C ALA A 29 0.43 -2.30 -19.08
N PRO A 30 1.01 -1.22 -18.53
CA PRO A 30 1.97 -1.21 -17.42
C PRO A 30 1.32 -1.64 -16.11
N TRP A 31 2.12 -2.15 -15.18
CA TRP A 31 1.61 -2.45 -13.84
C TRP A 31 1.37 -1.16 -13.08
N LEU A 32 0.19 -1.06 -12.50
CA LEU A 32 -0.13 -0.02 -11.54
C LEU A 32 0.28 -0.51 -10.15
N VAL A 33 1.04 0.30 -9.43
CA VAL A 33 1.59 -0.07 -8.12
C VAL A 33 1.27 1.03 -7.12
N ASN A 34 0.66 0.67 -5.99
CA ASN A 34 0.57 1.53 -4.83
C ASN A 34 1.76 1.23 -3.91
N MET A 35 2.58 2.23 -3.61
CA MET A 35 3.69 2.13 -2.67
C MET A 35 3.49 3.12 -1.53
N PHE A 36 3.74 2.67 -0.30
CA PHE A 36 3.68 3.52 0.88
C PHE A 36 5.09 3.78 1.40
N ALA A 37 5.36 5.02 1.79
CA ALA A 37 6.61 5.48 2.38
C ALA A 37 6.32 6.63 3.35
N ILE A 38 7.21 6.85 4.31
CA ILE A 38 7.24 8.08 5.11
C ILE A 38 8.59 8.78 4.91
N THR A 39 8.68 10.06 5.26
CA THR A 39 9.89 10.86 5.06
C THR A 39 11.12 10.31 5.79
N GLU A 40 10.90 9.69 6.95
CA GLU A 40 11.91 9.19 7.88
C GLU A 40 12.61 7.92 7.40
N THR A 41 12.06 7.23 6.39
CA THR A 41 12.52 5.88 5.99
C THR A 41 13.41 5.87 4.76
N ALA A 42 13.67 7.03 4.16
CA ALA A 42 14.56 7.22 3.01
C ALA A 42 14.31 6.23 1.84
N GLY A 43 13.09 5.70 1.72
CA GLY A 43 12.72 4.67 0.76
C GLY A 43 11.29 4.17 0.98
N GLU A 44 10.82 3.34 0.06
CA GLU A 44 9.50 2.73 0.13
C GLU A 44 9.45 1.58 1.14
N LEU A 45 8.29 1.41 1.76
CA LEU A 45 8.07 0.43 2.82
C LEU A 45 7.25 -0.75 2.34
N THR A 46 6.23 -0.47 1.54
CA THR A 46 5.29 -1.48 1.08
C THR A 46 5.06 -1.40 -0.41
N PHE A 47 4.61 -2.53 -0.95
CA PHE A 47 4.27 -2.70 -2.35
C PHE A 47 2.91 -3.38 -2.49
N LYS A 48 2.06 -2.79 -3.34
CA LYS A 48 0.83 -3.43 -3.83
C LYS A 48 0.73 -3.27 -5.34
N ARG A 49 0.75 -4.38 -6.09
CA ARG A 49 0.25 -4.36 -7.47
C ARG A 49 -1.27 -4.19 -7.42
N LEU A 50 -1.76 -3.14 -8.07
CA LEU A 50 -3.18 -2.88 -8.23
C LEU A 50 -3.72 -3.75 -9.37
N LEU A 51 -4.86 -4.38 -9.12
CA LEU A 51 -5.59 -5.22 -10.06
C LEU A 51 -6.99 -4.64 -10.30
N LYS A 52 -7.71 -5.17 -11.29
CA LYS A 52 -9.11 -4.76 -11.55
C LYS A 52 -10.01 -4.86 -10.33
N SER A 53 -9.79 -5.85 -9.46
CA SER A 53 -10.53 -6.01 -8.21
C SER A 53 -10.34 -4.85 -7.24
N ASP A 54 -9.20 -4.17 -7.27
CA ASP A 54 -8.94 -2.99 -6.42
C ASP A 54 -9.66 -1.74 -6.91
N ALA A 55 -10.28 -1.78 -8.09
CA ALA A 55 -11.07 -0.69 -8.64
C ALA A 55 -12.54 -0.70 -8.19
N ASP A 56 -12.91 -1.59 -7.27
CA ASP A 56 -14.21 -1.60 -6.61
C ASP A 56 -14.19 -0.64 -5.40
N PRO A 57 -15.10 0.36 -5.31
CA PRO A 57 -15.22 1.23 -4.14
C PRO A 57 -15.48 0.51 -2.82
N ALA A 58 -16.03 -0.70 -2.85
CA ALA A 58 -16.20 -1.54 -1.66
C ALA A 58 -14.86 -2.07 -1.11
N ASN A 59 -13.82 -2.09 -1.93
CA ASN A 59 -12.49 -2.50 -1.53
C ASN A 59 -11.69 -1.28 -1.08
N ALA A 60 -11.43 -1.18 0.22
CA ALA A 60 -10.48 -0.20 0.73
C ALA A 60 -9.09 -0.45 0.10
N THR A 61 -8.49 0.59 -0.49
CA THR A 61 -7.14 0.52 -1.04
C THR A 61 -6.13 0.41 0.10
N ASN A 62 -5.72 -0.82 0.39
CA ASN A 62 -4.64 -1.09 1.35
C ASN A 62 -3.25 -0.77 0.76
N ILE A 63 -2.26 -0.69 1.64
CA ILE A 63 -0.86 -0.39 1.30
C ILE A 63 -0.06 -1.63 0.84
N GLY A 64 -0.68 -2.81 0.78
CA GLY A 64 -0.03 -4.05 0.36
C GLY A 64 0.83 -4.70 1.42
N ILE A 65 1.93 -5.31 0.98
CA ILE A 65 2.87 -6.05 1.82
C ILE A 65 4.18 -5.28 2.01
N PRO A 66 4.88 -5.45 3.15
CA PRO A 66 6.22 -4.90 3.32
C PRO A 66 7.19 -5.41 2.25
N LEU A 67 8.16 -4.57 1.86
CA LEU A 67 9.32 -5.02 1.09
C LEU A 67 10.14 -6.04 1.89
N SER A 68 10.95 -6.85 1.20
CA SER A 68 11.61 -8.03 1.77
C SER A 68 12.53 -7.74 2.97
N ASP A 69 13.08 -6.55 3.00
CA ASP A 69 14.01 -6.00 3.98
C ASP A 69 13.32 -5.17 5.08
N VAL A 70 12.01 -4.91 4.92
CA VAL A 70 11.19 -4.11 5.83
C VAL A 70 10.32 -5.02 6.72
N ARG A 71 10.30 -4.75 8.02
CA ARG A 71 9.27 -5.27 8.93
C ARG A 71 8.36 -4.15 9.40
N LEU A 72 7.06 -4.37 9.22
CA LEU A 72 6.00 -3.47 9.65
C LEU A 72 5.25 -4.08 10.84
N HIS A 73 5.21 -3.35 11.95
CA HIS A 73 4.50 -3.75 13.16
C HIS A 73 3.32 -2.81 13.40
N LEU A 74 2.13 -3.40 13.54
CA LEU A 74 0.94 -2.71 14.05
C LEU A 74 0.91 -2.90 15.56
N LEU A 75 0.95 -1.79 16.29
CA LEU A 75 1.03 -1.78 17.75
C LEU A 75 -0.12 -0.94 18.31
N ASP A 76 -0.61 -1.30 19.49
CA ASP A 76 -1.58 -0.52 20.25
C ASP A 76 -0.93 0.67 20.99
N GLU A 77 -1.68 1.33 21.88
CA GLU A 77 -1.20 2.49 22.65
C GLU A 77 -0.12 2.11 23.67
N GLN A 78 -0.09 0.84 24.08
CA GLN A 78 0.86 0.25 25.04
C GLN A 78 2.12 -0.29 24.35
N LEU A 79 2.18 -0.25 23.01
CA LEU A 79 3.22 -0.80 22.15
C LEU A 79 3.22 -2.33 22.05
N ASP A 80 2.09 -2.95 22.36
CA ASP A 80 1.90 -4.38 22.19
C ASP A 80 1.37 -4.69 20.77
N PRO A 81 1.76 -5.82 20.15
CA PRO A 81 1.24 -6.23 18.86
C PRO A 81 -0.28 -6.40 18.89
N VAL A 82 -0.97 -5.85 17.89
CA VAL A 82 -2.41 -6.07 17.73
C VAL A 82 -2.69 -7.40 17.03
N ASP A 83 -3.81 -8.03 17.40
CA ASP A 83 -4.27 -9.25 16.74
C ASP A 83 -4.67 -9.00 15.28
N GLU A 84 -4.50 -10.01 14.43
CA GLU A 84 -4.88 -9.93 13.02
C GLU A 84 -6.36 -9.55 12.85
N GLY A 85 -6.64 -8.60 11.96
CA GLY A 85 -8.00 -8.10 11.71
C GLY A 85 -8.48 -7.03 12.69
N THR A 86 -7.68 -6.66 13.69
CA THR A 86 -8.01 -5.55 14.59
C THR A 86 -8.04 -4.23 13.82
N LEU A 87 -9.18 -3.55 13.87
CA LEU A 87 -9.30 -2.19 13.36
C LEU A 87 -8.70 -1.23 14.39
N CYS A 88 -7.53 -0.68 14.09
CA CYS A 88 -6.96 0.41 14.88
C CYS A 88 -7.77 1.69 14.61
N GLY A 89 -8.84 1.90 15.40
CA GLY A 89 -9.69 3.08 15.35
C GLY A 89 -9.00 4.28 16.00
N GLY A 90 -8.22 5.03 15.22
CA GLY A 90 -7.56 6.25 15.66
C GLY A 90 -6.50 6.71 14.64
N PRO A 91 -5.96 7.94 14.75
CA PRO A 91 -4.79 8.29 13.95
C PRO A 91 -3.68 7.29 14.28
N MET A 92 -3.07 6.70 13.25
CA MET A 92 -1.92 5.79 13.41
C MET A 92 -0.78 6.61 14.04
N ARG A 93 -0.61 6.56 15.36
CA ARG A 93 0.32 7.47 16.07
C ARG A 93 1.76 6.97 16.09
N ARG A 94 1.98 5.68 15.85
CA ARG A 94 3.32 5.07 15.83
C ARG A 94 3.27 3.71 15.11
N ALA A 95 3.99 3.60 14.01
CA ALA A 95 4.41 2.32 13.44
C ALA A 95 5.88 2.11 13.81
N ARG A 96 6.26 0.91 14.26
CA ARG A 96 7.69 0.58 14.45
C ARG A 96 8.18 -0.13 13.20
N LEU A 97 9.26 0.40 12.64
CA LEU A 97 9.96 -0.20 11.51
C LEU A 97 11.25 -0.82 12.02
N SER A 98 11.55 -2.02 11.55
CA SER A 98 12.86 -2.62 11.73
C SER A 98 13.36 -3.16 10.41
N TRP A 99 14.65 -2.95 10.15
CA TRP A 99 15.34 -3.57 9.03
C TRP A 99 15.67 -5.02 9.38
N LYS A 100 15.55 -5.92 8.39
CA LYS A 100 16.21 -7.23 8.47
C LYS A 100 17.67 -7.08 8.05
N PRO A 101 18.65 -7.45 8.90
CA PRO A 101 20.04 -7.56 8.45
C PRO A 101 20.22 -8.71 7.46
#